data_AF-A0A523JGW1-F1
#
_entry.id   AF-A0A523JGW1-F1
#
_cell.length_a   1.000
_cell.length_b   1.000
_cell.length_c   1.000
_cell.angle_alpha   90.00
_cell.angle_beta   90.00
_cell.angle_gamma   90.00
#
_symmetry.space_group_name_H-M   'P 1'
#
loop_
_entity.id
_entity.type
_entity.pdbx_description
1 polymer ?
#
loop_
_entity_poly.entity_id
_entity_poly.type
_entity_poly.pdbx_seq_one_letter_code
_entity_poly.pdbx_strand_id
1 'polypeptide(L)'
;MASQLVDEKGRFLNHAELVYRPGERKLVSRVFEALGCVAVETGGRYLVIQIDPGQGDFLNNVLYASEVSAEQWSFETLLQKQIGSSGELAAAYGAYEALRTAQPQRTTHFGIRMASAAELEQTLERIASLKDPELDGRLQLSGVFRPGDPGALSDALIQAFVRTDVCASGLISLGQYIELQAQLPTASSPARD
;
A
#
# COMPACT_ATOMS: atom_id res chain seq x y z
N MET A 1 17.04 -21.73 6.28
CA MET A 1 16.28 -22.06 5.07
C MET A 1 14.97 -21.30 5.16
N ALA A 2 14.72 -20.35 4.26
CA ALA A 2 13.43 -19.68 4.19
C ALA A 2 12.40 -20.72 3.75
N SER A 3 11.45 -21.05 4.64
CA SER A 3 10.28 -21.84 4.26
C SER A 3 9.57 -21.07 3.14
N GLN A 4 9.61 -21.63 1.94
CA GLN A 4 8.78 -21.17 0.84
C GLN A 4 7.34 -21.30 1.32
N LEU A 5 6.62 -20.17 1.40
CA LEU A 5 5.16 -20.08 1.56
C LEU A 5 4.38 -20.79 0.43
N VAL A 6 5.07 -21.54 -0.44
CA VAL A 6 4.62 -21.99 -1.76
C VAL A 6 4.13 -23.45 -1.74
N ASP A 7 4.24 -24.16 -0.61
CA ASP A 7 3.76 -25.56 -0.48
C ASP A 7 2.43 -25.69 0.29
N GLU A 8 1.79 -24.57 0.65
CA GLU A 8 0.47 -24.60 1.28
C GLU A 8 -0.62 -24.86 0.23
N LYS A 9 -1.27 -26.03 0.30
CA LYS A 9 -2.50 -26.29 -0.46
C LYS A 9 -3.66 -25.50 0.16
N GLY A 10 -4.14 -24.45 -0.49
CA GLY A 10 -5.19 -23.60 0.08
C GLY A 10 -5.76 -22.55 -0.87
N ARG A 11 -6.72 -21.77 -0.36
CA ARG A 11 -7.19 -20.53 -1.00
C ARG A 11 -6.34 -19.37 -0.51
N PHE A 12 -5.77 -18.61 -1.43
CA PHE A 12 -4.98 -17.42 -1.14
C PHE A 12 -5.66 -16.17 -1.69
N LEU A 13 -5.41 -15.04 -1.04
CA LEU A 13 -5.61 -13.77 -1.70
C LEU A 13 -4.60 -13.72 -2.85
N ASN A 14 -5.10 -13.58 -4.08
CA ASN A 14 -4.29 -13.72 -5.27
C ASN A 14 -3.75 -12.37 -5.77
N HIS A 15 -4.64 -11.40 -5.96
CA HIS A 15 -4.30 -10.05 -6.42
C HIS A 15 -5.26 -9.02 -5.81
N ALA A 16 -4.86 -7.75 -5.94
CA ALA A 16 -5.77 -6.62 -5.75
C ALA A 16 -5.68 -5.68 -6.96
N GLU A 17 -6.82 -5.11 -7.33
CA GLU A 17 -6.93 -4.10 -8.38
C GLU A 17 -6.83 -2.70 -7.78
N LEU A 18 -6.08 -1.84 -8.48
CA LEU A 18 -5.87 -0.44 -8.20
C LEU A 18 -6.33 0.39 -9.39
N VAL A 19 -6.79 1.60 -9.09
CA VAL A 19 -7.08 2.61 -10.11
C VAL A 19 -6.25 3.87 -9.87
N TYR A 20 -5.90 4.55 -10.95
CA TYR A 20 -5.14 5.81 -10.93
C TYR A 20 -5.75 6.86 -11.86
N ARG A 21 -5.44 8.15 -11.65
CA ARG A 21 -6.03 9.26 -12.43
C ARG A 21 -5.53 9.27 -13.88
N PRO A 22 -6.27 9.90 -14.80
CA PRO A 22 -5.83 10.01 -16.20
C PRO A 22 -4.41 10.57 -16.34
N GLY A 23 -3.55 9.86 -17.08
CA GLY A 23 -2.16 10.25 -17.34
C GLY A 23 -1.15 9.92 -16.24
N GLU A 24 -1.57 9.39 -15.08
CA GLU A 24 -0.69 9.18 -13.92
C GLU A 24 0.03 7.83 -13.90
N ARG A 25 -0.05 7.04 -14.97
CA ARG A 25 0.51 5.66 -15.02
C ARG A 25 1.95 5.56 -14.53
N LYS A 26 2.83 6.48 -14.98
CA LYS A 26 4.25 6.50 -14.56
C LYS A 26 4.44 6.83 -13.07
N LEU A 27 3.52 7.57 -12.46
CA LEU A 27 3.56 7.83 -11.02
C LEU A 27 3.26 6.56 -10.24
N VAL A 28 2.34 5.73 -10.72
CA VAL A 28 2.06 4.43 -10.10
C VAL A 28 3.31 3.56 -10.08
N SER A 29 4.01 3.43 -11.20
CA SER A 29 5.26 2.67 -11.27
C SER A 29 6.28 3.16 -10.24
N ARG A 30 6.49 4.48 -10.17
CA ARG A 30 7.43 5.10 -9.22
C ARG A 30 7.05 4.90 -7.76
N VAL A 31 5.74 4.97 -7.43
CA VAL A 31 5.26 4.66 -6.08
C VAL A 31 5.65 3.24 -5.69
N PHE A 32 5.36 2.25 -6.53
CA PHE A 32 5.62 0.86 -6.19
C PHE A 32 7.11 0.49 -6.24
N GLU A 33 7.89 1.09 -7.14
CA GLU A 33 9.35 1.00 -7.12
C GLU A 33 9.95 1.56 -5.83
N ALA A 34 9.41 2.67 -5.30
CA ALA A 34 9.82 3.21 -4.01
C ALA A 34 9.51 2.22 -2.85
N LEU A 35 8.46 1.42 -2.97
CA LEU A 35 8.13 0.34 -2.01
C LEU A 35 8.98 -0.93 -2.20
N GLY A 36 9.82 -1.01 -3.23
CA GLY A 36 10.66 -2.17 -3.51
C GLY A 36 10.01 -3.21 -4.43
N CYS A 37 8.85 -2.91 -4.99
CA CYS A 37 8.19 -3.73 -6.02
C CYS A 37 8.76 -3.44 -7.40
N VAL A 38 8.38 -4.25 -8.40
CA VAL A 38 8.67 -3.98 -9.81
C VAL A 38 7.37 -3.75 -10.58
N ALA A 39 7.28 -2.59 -11.23
CA ALA A 39 6.17 -2.26 -12.10
C ALA A 39 6.50 -2.64 -13.56
N VAL A 40 5.72 -3.55 -14.12
CA VAL A 40 5.92 -4.08 -15.48
C VAL A 40 4.86 -3.52 -16.42
N GLU A 41 5.36 -2.85 -17.46
CA GLU A 41 4.56 -2.36 -18.57
C GLU A 41 4.22 -3.50 -19.52
N THR A 42 2.94 -3.90 -19.54
CA THR A 42 2.47 -5.00 -20.40
C THR A 42 1.96 -4.52 -21.76
N GLY A 43 1.97 -3.20 -22.02
CA GLY A 43 1.40 -2.59 -23.23
C GLY A 43 -0.14 -2.64 -23.31
N GLY A 44 -0.80 -3.28 -22.34
CA GLY A 44 -2.25 -3.37 -22.23
C GLY A 44 -2.86 -2.36 -21.26
N ARG A 45 -4.14 -2.56 -20.94
CA ARG A 45 -4.91 -1.70 -20.03
C ARG A 45 -4.28 -1.56 -18.65
N TYR A 46 -3.65 -2.63 -18.16
CA TYR A 46 -3.16 -2.71 -16.78
C TYR A 46 -1.63 -2.59 -16.75
N LEU A 47 -1.12 -1.90 -15.73
CA LEU A 47 0.22 -2.08 -15.22
C LEU A 47 0.20 -3.29 -14.28
N VAL A 48 1.22 -4.15 -14.33
CA VAL A 48 1.36 -5.26 -13.38
C VAL A 48 2.45 -4.91 -12.38
N ILE A 49 2.12 -4.90 -11.11
CA ILE A 49 3.08 -4.63 -10.02
C ILE A 49 3.40 -5.97 -9.36
N GLN A 50 4.64 -6.40 -9.51
CA GLN A 50 5.18 -7.60 -8.89
C GLN A 50 5.62 -7.27 -7.46
N ILE A 51 4.96 -7.90 -6.49
CA ILE A 51 5.28 -7.75 -5.07
C ILE A 51 6.56 -8.51 -4.73
N ASP A 52 6.76 -9.69 -5.33
CA ASP A 52 8.02 -10.45 -5.30
C ASP A 52 8.64 -10.49 -6.72
N PRO A 53 9.51 -9.53 -7.05
CA PRO A 53 10.05 -9.40 -8.41
C PRO A 53 10.97 -10.56 -8.83
N GLY A 54 11.45 -11.38 -7.88
CA GLY A 54 12.31 -12.52 -8.18
C GLY A 54 11.61 -13.72 -8.83
N GLN A 55 10.27 -13.78 -8.77
CA GLN A 55 9.49 -14.94 -9.21
C GLN A 55 9.08 -14.89 -10.69
N GLY A 56 9.05 -13.71 -11.31
CA GLY A 56 8.58 -13.56 -12.69
C GLY A 56 7.10 -13.94 -12.89
N ASP A 57 6.31 -14.02 -11.81
CA ASP A 57 4.88 -14.30 -11.86
C ASP A 57 4.10 -13.00 -12.13
N PHE A 58 3.14 -13.05 -13.06
CA PHE A 58 2.28 -11.92 -13.45
C PHE A 58 0.81 -12.14 -13.07
N LEU A 59 0.50 -13.28 -12.46
CA LEU A 59 -0.85 -13.77 -12.20
C LEU A 59 -1.11 -14.01 -10.71
N ASN A 60 -0.09 -14.25 -9.89
CA ASN A 60 -0.25 -14.51 -8.47
C ASN A 60 0.62 -13.56 -7.64
N ASN A 61 0.10 -13.12 -6.50
CA ASN A 61 0.77 -12.20 -5.59
C ASN A 61 1.20 -10.89 -6.28
N VAL A 62 0.28 -10.34 -7.08
CA VAL A 62 0.49 -9.12 -7.88
C VAL A 62 -0.56 -8.08 -7.54
N LEU A 63 -0.27 -6.83 -7.87
CA LEU A 63 -1.28 -5.79 -7.97
C LEU A 63 -1.45 -5.43 -9.45
N TYR A 64 -2.68 -5.27 -9.88
CA TYR A 64 -2.98 -4.69 -11.18
C TYR A 64 -3.37 -3.23 -10.97
N ALA A 65 -2.92 -2.35 -11.85
CA ALA A 65 -3.30 -0.95 -11.80
C ALA A 65 -3.79 -0.48 -13.17
N SER A 66 -4.96 0.15 -13.22
CA SER A 66 -5.51 0.72 -14.46
C SER A 66 -5.89 2.17 -14.32
N GLU A 67 -5.86 2.88 -15.44
CA GLU A 67 -6.42 4.22 -15.49
C GLU A 67 -7.93 4.13 -15.29
N VAL A 68 -8.49 5.04 -14.49
CA VAL A 68 -9.93 5.13 -14.28
C VAL A 68 -10.69 5.26 -15.61
N SER A 69 -11.86 4.63 -15.69
CA SER A 69 -12.81 4.89 -16.79
C SER A 69 -13.38 6.31 -16.70
N ALA A 70 -14.04 6.77 -17.76
CA ALA A 70 -14.70 8.08 -17.76
C ALA A 70 -15.77 8.20 -16.66
N GLU A 71 -16.51 7.12 -16.38
CA GLU A 71 -17.53 7.06 -15.34
C GLU A 71 -16.91 7.12 -13.94
N GLN A 72 -15.83 6.36 -13.71
CA GLN A 72 -15.06 6.41 -12.46
C GLN A 72 -14.50 7.82 -12.25
N TRP A 73 -13.92 8.42 -13.28
CA TRP A 73 -13.33 9.75 -13.19
C TRP A 73 -14.36 10.85 -12.94
N SER A 74 -15.54 10.75 -13.57
CA SER A 74 -16.66 11.66 -13.32
C SER A 74 -17.12 11.60 -11.85
N PHE A 75 -17.26 10.39 -11.30
CA PHE A 75 -17.62 10.20 -9.90
C PHE A 75 -16.54 10.76 -8.95
N GLU A 76 -15.26 10.43 -9.19
CA GLU A 76 -14.12 10.93 -8.40
C GLU A 76 -14.08 12.47 -8.42
N THR A 77 -14.22 13.08 -9.58
CA THR A 77 -14.18 14.54 -9.72
C THR A 77 -15.30 15.21 -8.91
N LEU A 78 -16.52 14.65 -8.95
CA LEU A 78 -17.64 15.15 -8.16
C LEU A 78 -17.41 14.95 -6.65
N LEU A 79 -16.91 13.79 -6.25
CA LEU A 79 -16.61 13.48 -4.85
C LEU A 79 -15.52 14.43 -4.31
N GLN A 80 -14.42 14.62 -5.03
CA GLN A 80 -13.36 15.56 -4.65
C GLN A 80 -13.88 16.99 -4.51
N LYS A 81 -14.74 17.42 -5.44
CA LYS A 81 -15.37 18.74 -5.36
C LYS A 81 -16.20 18.89 -4.08
N GLN A 82 -16.97 17.87 -3.69
CA GLN A 82 -17.78 17.93 -2.48
C GLN A 82 -16.92 17.86 -1.21
N ILE A 83 -15.89 17.01 -1.20
CA ILE A 83 -14.90 16.93 -0.11
C ILE A 83 -14.16 18.26 0.08
N GLY A 84 -13.75 18.92 -1.01
CA GLY A 84 -13.04 20.20 -0.98
C GLY A 84 -13.94 21.43 -0.76
N SER A 85 -15.25 21.23 -0.65
CA SER A 85 -16.20 22.30 -0.35
C SER A 85 -16.40 22.46 1.16
N SER A 86 -17.26 23.38 1.58
CA SER A 86 -17.74 23.45 2.96
C SER A 86 -19.05 22.68 3.09
N GLY A 87 -19.17 21.80 4.09
CA GLY A 87 -20.42 21.09 4.34
C GLY A 87 -20.22 19.84 5.19
N GLU A 88 -21.31 19.10 5.39
CA GLU A 88 -21.32 17.90 6.22
C GLU A 88 -20.34 16.82 5.70
N LEU A 89 -20.30 16.60 4.38
CA LEU A 89 -19.38 15.62 3.79
C LEU A 89 -17.91 16.01 3.98
N ALA A 90 -17.57 17.29 3.79
CA ALA A 90 -16.21 17.77 3.99
C ALA A 90 -15.76 17.65 5.45
N ALA A 91 -16.64 17.97 6.40
CA ALA A 91 -16.38 17.80 7.82
C ALA A 91 -16.22 16.32 8.21
N ALA A 92 -17.10 15.45 7.71
CA ALA A 92 -17.04 14.01 7.94
C ALA A 92 -15.76 13.40 7.33
N TYR A 93 -15.40 13.82 6.12
CA TYR A 93 -14.14 13.43 5.49
C TYR A 93 -12.94 13.89 6.30
N GLY A 94 -12.91 15.14 6.76
CA GLY A 94 -11.83 15.65 7.61
C GLY A 94 -11.65 14.85 8.91
N ALA A 95 -12.76 14.48 9.56
CA ALA A 95 -12.71 13.62 10.75
C ALA A 95 -12.21 12.20 10.43
N TYR A 96 -12.65 11.63 9.29
CA TYR A 96 -12.20 10.32 8.85
C TYR A 96 -10.72 10.31 8.45
N GLU A 97 -10.25 11.37 7.80
CA GLU A 97 -8.86 11.55 7.43
C GLU A 97 -7.95 11.72 8.66
N ALA A 98 -8.42 12.44 9.68
CA ALA A 98 -7.73 12.52 10.96
C ALA A 98 -7.62 11.15 11.65
N LEU A 99 -8.68 10.32 11.60
CA LEU A 99 -8.64 8.94 12.09
C LEU A 99 -7.63 8.10 11.31
N ARG A 100 -7.66 8.15 9.97
CA ARG A 100 -6.72 7.41 9.09
C ARG A 100 -5.27 7.78 9.36
N THR A 101 -4.99 9.06 9.57
CA THR A 101 -3.65 9.54 9.90
C THR A 101 -3.20 9.08 11.28
N ALA A 102 -4.07 9.15 12.29
CA ALA A 102 -3.71 8.80 13.66
C ALA A 102 -3.65 7.28 13.91
N GLN A 103 -4.49 6.50 13.22
CA GLN A 103 -4.68 5.07 13.45
C GLN A 103 -4.81 4.31 12.12
N PRO A 104 -3.79 4.35 11.23
CA PRO A 104 -3.86 3.76 9.91
C PRO A 104 -4.19 2.26 9.94
N GLN A 105 -3.70 1.53 10.95
CA GLN A 105 -3.96 0.11 11.19
C GLN A 105 -5.44 -0.23 11.46
N ARG A 106 -6.28 0.77 11.76
CA ARG A 106 -7.72 0.58 12.00
C ARG A 106 -8.59 1.02 10.82
N THR A 107 -7.99 1.37 9.71
CA THR A 107 -8.69 1.86 8.51
C THR A 107 -8.38 0.99 7.31
N THR A 108 -9.08 1.17 6.20
CA THR A 108 -8.89 0.32 5.01
C THR A 108 -7.49 0.47 4.43
N HIS A 109 -6.75 -0.65 4.38
CA HIS A 109 -5.45 -0.79 3.75
C HIS A 109 -5.28 -2.21 3.21
N PHE A 110 -4.22 -2.45 2.45
CA PHE A 110 -3.69 -3.79 2.17
C PHE A 110 -2.23 -3.84 2.61
N GLY A 111 -1.75 -5.05 2.92
CA GLY A 111 -0.39 -5.27 3.41
C GLY A 111 0.51 -5.92 2.37
N ILE A 112 1.75 -5.47 2.33
CA ILE A 112 2.88 -6.10 1.66
C ILE A 112 3.79 -6.67 2.75
N ARG A 113 4.02 -7.98 2.68
CA ARG A 113 4.95 -8.65 3.59
C ARG A 113 6.38 -8.50 3.07
N MET A 114 7.23 -7.86 3.85
CA MET A 114 8.67 -7.79 3.61
C MET A 114 9.32 -9.11 4.02
N ALA A 115 10.42 -9.50 3.36
CA ALA A 115 11.14 -10.73 3.68
C ALA A 115 11.86 -10.63 5.04
N SER A 116 12.22 -9.42 5.48
CA SER A 116 12.86 -9.19 6.78
C SER A 116 12.66 -7.77 7.32
N ALA A 117 12.96 -7.58 8.61
CA ALA A 117 13.00 -6.25 9.22
C ALA A 117 14.06 -5.34 8.59
N ALA A 118 15.21 -5.90 8.18
CA ALA A 118 16.26 -5.12 7.52
C ALA A 118 15.81 -4.58 6.16
N GLU A 119 15.09 -5.39 5.38
CA GLU A 119 14.50 -4.97 4.11
C GLU A 119 13.43 -3.90 4.31
N LEU A 120 12.59 -4.04 5.35
CA LEU A 120 11.64 -3.01 5.71
C LEU A 120 12.35 -1.68 5.95
N GLU A 121 13.35 -1.64 6.82
CA GLU A 121 14.10 -0.40 7.13
C GLU A 121 14.74 0.23 5.89
N GLN A 122 15.30 -0.59 4.98
CA GLN A 122 15.83 -0.09 3.69
C GLN A 122 14.75 0.54 2.82
N THR A 123 13.56 -0.06 2.76
CA THR A 123 12.43 0.52 2.02
C THR A 123 11.94 1.81 2.67
N LEU A 124 11.91 1.90 4.01
CA LEU A 124 11.56 3.13 4.70
C LEU A 124 12.56 4.26 4.42
N GLU A 125 13.86 3.95 4.42
CA GLU A 125 14.91 4.90 4.06
C GLU A 125 14.78 5.36 2.60
N ARG A 126 14.47 4.44 1.68
CA ARG A 126 14.22 4.76 0.26
C ARG A 126 13.07 5.75 0.10
N ILE A 127 11.96 5.53 0.80
CA ILE A 127 10.79 6.43 0.78
C ILE A 127 11.17 7.79 1.37
N ALA A 128 11.84 7.81 2.53
CA ALA A 128 12.21 9.05 3.21
C ALA A 128 13.23 9.90 2.43
N SER A 129 14.08 9.26 1.63
CA SER A 129 15.10 9.93 0.81
C SER A 129 14.66 10.23 -0.63
N LEU A 130 13.47 9.79 -1.03
CA LEU A 130 12.95 9.99 -2.38
C LEU A 130 12.81 11.48 -2.69
N LYS A 131 13.50 11.94 -3.74
CA LYS A 131 13.40 13.31 -4.26
C LYS A 131 12.74 13.28 -5.62
N ASP A 132 11.42 13.18 -5.61
CA ASP A 132 10.59 13.23 -6.81
C ASP A 132 9.56 14.36 -6.67
N PRO A 133 9.70 15.47 -7.41
CA PRO A 133 8.78 16.60 -7.33
C PRO A 133 7.32 16.24 -7.67
N GLU A 134 7.10 15.19 -8.47
CA GLU A 134 5.73 14.77 -8.82
C GLU A 134 5.09 13.85 -7.77
N LEU A 135 5.88 13.33 -6.83
CA LEU A 135 5.40 12.53 -5.69
C LEU A 135 5.44 13.31 -4.36
N ASP A 136 5.94 14.55 -4.36
CA ASP A 136 5.99 15.39 -3.17
C ASP A 136 4.58 15.62 -2.61
N GLY A 137 4.39 15.31 -1.32
CA GLY A 137 3.08 15.31 -0.67
C GLY A 137 2.12 14.19 -1.10
N ARG A 138 2.48 13.37 -2.09
CA ARG A 138 1.63 12.32 -2.69
C ARG A 138 2.05 10.90 -2.35
N LEU A 139 3.24 10.72 -1.78
CA LEU A 139 3.72 9.49 -1.16
C LEU A 139 4.35 9.83 0.20
N GLN A 140 3.78 9.32 1.28
CA GLN A 140 4.16 9.73 2.64
C GLN A 140 4.21 8.54 3.60
N LEU A 141 5.30 8.44 4.36
CA LEU A 141 5.35 7.55 5.52
C LEU A 141 4.45 8.13 6.63
N SER A 142 3.36 7.45 6.93
CA SER A 142 2.36 7.89 7.92
C SER A 142 2.70 7.46 9.35
N GLY A 143 3.37 6.32 9.51
CA GLY A 143 3.79 5.84 10.82
C GLY A 143 4.54 4.52 10.75
N VAL A 144 5.37 4.27 11.76
CA VAL A 144 6.07 3.01 11.97
C VAL A 144 5.80 2.56 13.40
N PHE A 145 5.26 1.36 13.55
CA PHE A 145 4.85 0.76 14.81
C PHE A 145 5.72 -0.48 15.05
N ARG A 146 6.63 -0.38 16.00
CA ARG A 146 7.52 -1.45 16.45
C ARG A 146 6.91 -2.16 17.67
N PRO A 147 7.40 -3.37 18.03
CA PRO A 147 7.00 -4.03 19.28
C PRO A 147 7.05 -3.09 20.48
N GLY A 148 5.99 -3.10 21.28
CA GLY A 148 5.80 -2.20 22.42
C GLY A 148 5.34 -0.77 22.10
N ASP A 149 5.34 -0.32 20.85
CA ASP A 149 4.84 1.02 20.50
C ASP A 149 3.31 1.12 20.70
N PRO A 150 2.78 2.27 21.15
CA PRO A 150 1.35 2.52 21.16
C PRO A 150 0.74 2.31 19.76
N GLY A 151 -0.17 1.35 19.65
CA GLY A 151 -0.84 1.03 18.39
C GLY A 151 -0.20 -0.09 17.57
N ALA A 152 0.93 -0.66 18.01
CA ALA A 152 1.47 -1.89 17.45
C ALA A 152 0.48 -3.05 17.61
N LEU A 153 0.31 -3.86 16.56
CA LEU A 153 -0.60 -5.00 16.59
C LEU A 153 -0.09 -6.14 17.49
N SER A 154 1.23 -6.36 17.50
CA SER A 154 1.87 -7.48 18.18
C SER A 154 3.37 -7.25 18.32
N ASP A 155 3.99 -7.89 19.31
CA ASP A 155 5.46 -7.89 19.47
C ASP A 155 6.18 -8.78 18.45
N ALA A 156 5.43 -9.54 17.64
CA ALA A 156 5.98 -10.46 16.65
C ALA A 156 6.28 -9.80 15.29
N LEU A 157 6.01 -8.51 15.11
CA LEU A 157 6.14 -7.84 13.82
C LEU A 157 6.38 -6.33 13.95
N ILE A 158 6.90 -5.73 12.88
CA ILE A 158 6.95 -4.28 12.66
C ILE A 158 5.96 -3.93 11.55
N GLN A 159 5.17 -2.88 11.74
CA GLN A 159 4.24 -2.34 10.75
C GLN A 159 4.67 -0.93 10.37
N ALA A 160 4.79 -0.65 9.09
CA ALA A 160 4.90 0.72 8.61
C ALA A 160 3.75 1.01 7.65
N PHE A 161 3.17 2.20 7.73
CA PHE A 161 2.06 2.59 6.88
C PHE A 161 2.47 3.71 5.95
N VAL A 162 2.31 3.49 4.65
CA VAL A 162 2.58 4.46 3.61
C VAL A 162 1.26 4.93 3.03
N ARG A 163 1.04 6.24 3.00
CA ARG A 163 -0.09 6.87 2.33
C ARG A 163 0.32 7.27 0.92
N THR A 164 -0.55 7.03 -0.05
CA THR A 164 -0.47 7.67 -1.37
C THR A 164 -1.83 8.12 -1.87
N ASP A 165 -1.87 9.20 -2.65
CA ASP A 165 -3.08 9.60 -3.37
C ASP A 165 -3.02 9.23 -4.86
N VAL A 166 -1.92 8.66 -5.35
CA VAL A 166 -1.66 8.37 -6.77
C VAL A 166 -2.56 7.25 -7.29
N CYS A 167 -2.79 6.23 -6.47
CA CYS A 167 -3.65 5.11 -6.80
C CYS A 167 -4.37 4.60 -5.56
N ALA A 168 -5.46 3.85 -5.77
CA ALA A 168 -6.20 3.21 -4.68
C ALA A 168 -6.93 1.94 -5.13
N SER A 169 -7.10 1.00 -4.21
CA SER A 169 -8.10 -0.06 -4.34
C SER A 169 -9.45 0.50 -3.88
N GLY A 170 -10.19 1.09 -4.84
CA GLY A 170 -11.43 1.80 -4.57
C GLY A 170 -11.34 3.27 -5.00
N LEU A 171 -11.60 4.19 -4.06
CA LEU A 171 -11.74 5.61 -4.36
C LEU A 171 -10.42 6.37 -4.23
N ILE A 172 -9.94 6.95 -5.32
CA ILE A 172 -8.72 7.77 -5.38
C ILE A 172 -8.87 9.01 -4.48
N SER A 173 -10.06 9.60 -4.42
CA SER A 173 -10.38 10.75 -3.55
C SER A 173 -10.05 10.53 -2.09
N LEU A 174 -10.08 9.28 -1.62
CA LEU A 174 -9.77 8.94 -0.24
C LEU A 174 -8.29 8.60 -0.05
N GLY A 175 -7.54 8.34 -1.12
CA GLY A 175 -6.15 7.84 -1.08
C GLY A 175 -6.04 6.42 -0.52
N GLN A 176 -4.87 5.82 -0.70
CA GLN A 176 -4.54 4.47 -0.27
C GLN A 176 -3.55 4.49 0.88
N TYR A 177 -3.82 3.68 1.90
CA TYR A 177 -2.80 3.25 2.86
C TYR A 177 -2.30 1.86 2.48
N ILE A 178 -0.98 1.70 2.47
CA ILE A 178 -0.29 0.45 2.20
C ILE A 178 0.51 0.12 3.46
N GLU A 179 0.24 -1.03 4.06
CA GLU A 179 1.03 -1.53 5.17
C GLU A 179 2.24 -2.28 4.61
N LEU A 180 3.44 -1.96 5.12
CA LEU A 180 4.64 -2.74 4.94
C LEU A 180 4.89 -3.47 6.26
N GLN A 181 4.88 -4.80 6.22
CA GLN A 181 4.97 -5.62 7.43
C GLN A 181 6.18 -6.54 7.38
N ALA A 182 7.02 -6.48 8.41
CA ALA A 182 8.09 -7.46 8.62
C ALA A 182 7.80 -8.29 9.87
N GLN A 183 7.75 -9.60 9.72
CA GLN A 183 7.70 -10.50 10.88
C GLN A 183 9.07 -10.59 11.53
N LEU A 184 9.10 -10.52 12.85
CA LEU A 184 10.30 -10.72 13.63
C LEU A 184 10.48 -12.22 13.92
N PRO A 185 11.72 -12.69 14.04
CA PRO A 185 11.96 -14.04 14.51
C PRO A 185 11.28 -14.20 15.87
N THR A 186 10.33 -15.13 15.98
CA THR A 186 9.81 -15.50 17.29
C THR A 186 10.98 -16.04 18.11
N ALA A 187 11.20 -15.53 19.32
CA ALA A 187 11.88 -16.33 20.34
C ALA A 187 11.14 -17.68 20.36
N SER A 188 11.84 -18.76 20.09
CA SER A 188 11.28 -20.10 19.96
C SER A 188 10.25 -20.34 21.06
N SER A 189 8.96 -20.35 20.69
CA SER A 189 7.97 -20.89 21.61
C SER A 189 8.31 -22.36 21.82
N PRO A 190 8.39 -22.85 23.08
CA PRO A 190 8.52 -24.28 23.31
C PRO A 190 7.35 -24.97 22.59
N ALA A 191 7.66 -26.08 21.93
CA ALA A 191 6.67 -26.91 21.26
C ALA A 191 5.48 -27.12 22.21
N ARG A 192 4.26 -26.85 21.72
CA ARG A 192 3.07 -27.29 22.44
C ARG A 192 2.98 -28.80 22.21
N ASP A 193 3.14 -29.53 23.31
CA ASP A 193 2.86 -30.97 23.41
C ASP A 193 1.41 -31.30 23.02
#